data_AF-A0A7V0IV08-F1
#
_entry.id   AF-A0A7V0IV08-F1
#
_cell.length_a   1.000
_cell.length_b   1.000
_cell.length_c   1.000
_cell.angle_alpha   90.00
_cell.angle_beta   90.00
_cell.angle_gamma   90.00
#
_symmetry.space_group_name_H-M   'P 1'
#
loop_
_entity.id
_entity.type
_entity.pdbx_description
1 polymer ?
#
loop_
_entity_poly.entity_id
_entity_poly.type
_entity_poly.pdbx_seq_one_letter_code
_entity_poly.pdbx_strand_id
1 'polypeptide(L)' 'MNIFKKIKSKCKTLNQVPDRERVVPELKAYGIFSYRELVISPLRIIYRISDQKAFVLAVIDSRRNIEDILMERFLE' A
#
# COMPACT_ATOMS: atom_id res chain seq x y z
N MET A 1 9.99 19.83 -5.32
CA MET A 1 8.70 19.11 -5.48
C MET A 1 8.28 18.57 -4.11
N ASN A 2 7.10 18.95 -3.60
CA ASN A 2 6.63 18.49 -2.28
C ASN A 2 6.21 17.00 -2.38
N ILE A 3 6.83 16.11 -1.58
CA ILE A 3 6.57 14.66 -1.57
C ILE A 3 5.07 14.35 -1.40
N PHE A 4 4.35 15.16 -0.62
CA PHE A 4 2.91 15.05 -0.44
C PHE A 4 2.15 15.20 -1.77
N LYS A 5 2.55 16.15 -2.63
CA LYS A 5 1.91 16.34 -3.95
C LYS A 5 2.12 15.12 -4.86
N LYS A 6 3.31 14.50 -4.81
CA LYS A 6 3.63 13.30 -5.59
C LYS A 6 2.76 12.12 -5.14
N ILE A 7 2.67 11.90 -3.83
CA ILE A 7 1.81 10.87 -3.22
C ILE A 7 0.35 11.11 -3.62
N LYS A 8 -0.16 12.32 -3.37
CA LYS A 8 -1.56 12.67 -3.66
C LYS A 8 -1.91 12.46 -5.14
N SER A 9 -1.00 12.80 -6.06
CA SER A 9 -1.21 12.57 -7.50
C SER A 9 -1.30 11.09 -7.83
N LYS A 10 -0.39 10.26 -7.30
CA LYS A 10 -0.40 8.82 -7.53
C LYS A 10 -1.61 8.13 -6.90
N CYS A 11 -2.05 8.56 -5.71
CA CYS A 11 -3.22 7.98 -5.06
C CYS A 11 -4.51 8.16 -5.88
N LYS A 12 -4.61 9.22 -6.70
CA LYS A 12 -5.80 9.46 -7.55
C LYS A 12 -6.00 8.40 -8.63
N THR A 13 -4.97 7.63 -8.97
CA THR A 13 -5.03 6.64 -10.06
C THR A 13 -5.12 5.20 -9.55
N LEU A 14 -5.15 4.97 -8.24
CA LEU A 14 -5.07 3.61 -7.64
C LEU A 14 -6.23 2.69 -8.04
N ASN A 15 -7.40 3.24 -8.36
CA ASN A 15 -8.55 2.44 -8.79
C ASN A 15 -8.60 2.18 -10.30
N GLN A 16 -7.68 2.75 -11.08
CA GLN A 16 -7.70 2.66 -12.54
C GLN A 16 -7.09 1.34 -13.04
N VAL A 17 -6.08 0.80 -12.36
CA VAL A 17 -5.40 -0.44 -12.79
C VAL A 17 -5.03 -1.37 -11.61
N PRO A 18 -6.03 -1.89 -10.86
CA PRO A 18 -5.81 -2.68 -9.64
C PRO A 18 -4.91 -3.90 -9.82
N ASP A 19 -5.15 -4.66 -10.88
CA ASP A 19 -4.64 -6.02 -11.01
C ASP A 19 -3.16 -6.06 -11.40
N ARG A 20 -2.62 -4.95 -11.90
CA ARG A 20 -1.20 -4.79 -12.22
C ARG A 20 -0.37 -4.31 -11.03
N GLU A 21 -1.00 -3.87 -9.95
CA GLU A 21 -0.27 -3.40 -8.78
C GLU A 21 0.17 -4.56 -7.88
N ARG A 22 1.34 -4.41 -7.27
CA ARG A 22 2.01 -5.47 -6.50
C ARG A 22 1.20 -5.77 -5.24
N VAL A 23 0.96 -7.07 -4.98
CA VAL A 23 0.46 -7.52 -3.68
C VAL A 23 1.54 -7.29 -2.63
N VAL A 24 1.17 -6.80 -1.45
CA VAL A 24 2.10 -6.56 -0.33
C VAL A 24 2.84 -7.89 -0.01
N PRO A 25 4.17 -7.99 -0.24
CA PRO A 25 4.91 -9.24 -0.11
C PRO A 25 4.81 -9.89 1.28
N GLU A 26 4.87 -9.08 2.33
CA GLU A 26 4.78 -9.52 3.72
C GLU A 26 3.42 -10.19 3.96
N LEU A 27 2.32 -9.53 3.60
CA LEU A 27 0.97 -10.10 3.73
C LEU A 27 0.76 -11.30 2.79
N LYS A 28 1.37 -11.28 1.60
CA LYS A 28 1.35 -12.41 0.67
C LYS A 28 1.96 -13.67 1.28
N ALA A 29 3.03 -13.52 2.09
CA ALA A 29 3.65 -14.64 2.78
C ALA A 29 2.69 -15.34 3.76
N TYR A 30 1.71 -14.60 4.30
CA TYR A 30 0.63 -15.13 5.15
C TYR A 30 -0.63 -15.52 4.37
N GLY A 31 -0.58 -15.61 3.04
CA GLY A 31 -1.72 -16.00 2.20
C GLY A 31 -2.76 -14.89 1.97
N ILE A 32 -2.43 -13.64 2.27
CA ILE A 32 -3.34 -12.49 2.13
C ILE A 32 -3.03 -11.75 0.83
N PHE A 33 -3.97 -11.77 -0.12
CA PHE A 33 -3.79 -11.20 -1.47
C PHE A 33 -4.60 -9.93 -1.73
N SER A 34 -5.48 -9.54 -0.81
CA SER A 34 -6.41 -8.41 -0.97
C SER A 34 -5.73 -7.04 -0.84
N TYR A 35 -4.51 -6.99 -0.30
CA TYR A 35 -3.76 -5.77 -0.05
C TYR A 35 -2.73 -5.53 -1.15
N ARG A 36 -2.73 -4.31 -1.68
CA ARG A 36 -1.84 -3.85 -2.73
C ARG A 36 -0.90 -2.78 -2.20
N GLU A 37 0.24 -2.62 -2.85
CA GLU A 37 1.19 -1.56 -2.54
C GLU A 37 1.62 -0.73 -3.75
N LEU A 38 1.82 0.55 -3.48
CA LEU A 38 2.53 1.46 -4.35
C LEU A 38 3.84 1.92 -3.69
N VAL A 39 4.96 1.71 -4.38
CA VAL A 39 6.29 2.09 -3.89
C VAL A 39 6.69 3.45 -4.47
N ILE A 40 6.87 4.44 -3.59
CA ILE A 40 7.43 5.76 -3.90
C ILE A 40 8.61 5.97 -2.94
N SER A 41 9.77 5.40 -3.27
CA SER A 41 10.93 5.36 -2.36
C SER A 41 11.20 6.70 -1.63
N PRO A 42 11.39 6.68 -0.29
CA PRO A 42 11.41 5.50 0.58
C PRO A 42 10.02 5.11 1.13
N LEU A 43 8.91 5.57 0.56
CA LEU A 43 7.57 5.32 1.08
C LEU A 43 6.89 4.14 0.37
N ARG A 44 6.14 3.35 1.13
CA ARG A 44 5.19 2.33 0.65
C ARG A 44 3.79 2.71 1.06
N ILE A 45 2.91 2.82 0.08
CA ILE A 45 1.49 3.13 0.28
C ILE A 45 0.74 1.82 0.16
N ILE A 46 0.07 1.42 1.24
CA ILE A 46 -0.71 0.18 1.28
C ILE A 46 -2.17 0.55 1.17
N TYR A 47 -2.87 -0.15 0.30
CA TYR A 47 -4.27 0.12 0.00
C TYR A 47 -5.02 -1.17 -0.35
N ARG A 48 -6.35 -1.11 -0.28
CA ARG A 48 -7.26 -2.17 -0.76
C ARG A 48 -8.27 -1.57 -1.72
N ILE A 49 -8.87 -2.41 -2.55
CA ILE A 49 -9.97 -2.01 -3.43
C ILE A 49 -11.24 -2.70 -2.99
N SER A 50 -12.31 -1.93 -2.82
CA SER A 50 -13.67 -2.39 -2.56
C SER A 50 -14.62 -1.51 -3.34
N ASP A 51 -15.60 -2.10 -4.03
CA ASP A 51 -16.66 -1.34 -4.73
C ASP A 51 -16.11 -0.26 -5.68
N GLN A 52 -15.07 -0.61 -6.44
CA GLN A 52 -14.34 0.29 -7.37
C GLN A 52 -13.67 1.51 -6.70
N LYS A 53 -13.58 1.52 -5.37
CA LYS A 53 -12.89 2.55 -4.58
C LYS A 53 -11.60 1.99 -4.00
N ALA A 54 -10.54 2.77 -4.12
CA ALA A 54 -9.27 2.49 -3.47
C ALA A 54 -9.25 3.13 -2.07
N PHE A 55 -8.93 2.34 -1.04
CA PHE A 55 -8.81 2.78 0.34
C PHE A 55 -7.36 2.72 0.75
N VAL A 56 -6.73 3.89 0.93
CA VAL A 56 -5.37 3.98 1.46
C VAL A 56 -5.42 3.66 2.95
N LEU A 57 -4.76 2.58 3.34
CA LEU A 57 -4.75 2.09 4.72
C LEU A 57 -3.51 2.58 5.46
N ALA A 58 -2.35 2.58 4.80
CA ALA A 58 -1.10 3.00 5.41
C ALA A 58 -0.19 3.72 4.43
N VAL A 59 0.63 4.65 4.95
CA VAL A 59 1.79 5.22 4.27
C VAL A 59 2.98 5.00 5.19
N ILE A 60 3.84 4.06 4.82
CA ILE A 60 4.91 3.53 5.68
C ILE A 60 6.25 3.92 5.08
N ASP A 61 7.19 4.35 5.92
CA ASP A 61 8.58 4.50 5.53
C ASP A 61 9.25 3.12 5.45
N SER A 62 9.69 2.73 4.26
CA SER A 62 10.28 1.44 3.96
C SER A 62 11.66 1.23 4.58
N ARG A 63 12.20 2.23 5.29
CA ARG A 63 13.42 2.09 6.09
C ARG A 63 13.16 1.51 7.48
N ARG A 64 11.89 1.41 7.90
CA ARG A 64 11.46 0.73 9.13
C ARG A 64 11.26 -0.76 8.88
N ASN A 65 11.11 -1.55 9.96
CA ASN A 65 10.65 -2.92 9.82
C ASN A 65 9.18 -2.94 9.38
N ILE A 66 8.95 -3.16 8.09
CA ILE A 66 7.60 -3.10 7.50
C ILE A 66 6.79 -4.30 7.96
N GLU A 67 7.40 -5.47 8.12
CA GLU A 67 6.69 -6.67 8.55
C GLU A 67 6.06 -6.46 9.93
N ASP A 68 6.85 -6.06 10.94
CA ASP A 68 6.35 -5.77 12.29
C ASP A 68 5.18 -4.77 12.28
N ILE A 69 5.32 -3.67 11.53
CA ILE A 69 4.28 -2.63 11.42
C ILE A 69 2.99 -3.20 10.82
N LEU A 70 3.10 -4.12 9.86
CA LEU A 70 1.92 -4.73 9.23
C LEU A 70 1.27 -5.78 10.11
N MET A 71 2.05 -6.55 10.86
CA MET A 71 1.53 -7.53 11.80
C MET A 71 0.74 -6.82 12.90
N GLU A 72 1.35 -5.85 13.59
CA GLU A 72 0.72 -5.04 14.66
C GLU A 72 -0.58 -4.38 14.20
N ARG A 73 -0.66 -4.00 12.91
CA ARG A 73 -1.80 -3.23 12.41
C ARG A 73 -2.93 -4.06 11.82
N PHE A 74 -2.63 -5.22 11.25
CA PHE A 74 -3.60 -5.96 10.44
C PHE A 74 -3.88 -7.38 10.93
N LEU A 75 -3.01 -7.98 11.75
CA LEU A 75 -3.11 -9.37 12.18
C LEU A 75 -3.21 -9.56 13.71
N GLU A 76 -2.76 -8.58 14.49
CA GLU A 76 -2.95 -8.52 15.95
C GLU A 76 -4.27 -7.85 16.35
#